data_AF-A0A970IV12-F1
#
_entry.id   AF-A0A970IV12-F1
#
_cell.length_a   1.000
_cell.length_b   1.000
_cell.length_c   1.000
_cell.angle_alpha   90.00
_cell.angle_beta   90.00
_cell.angle_gamma   90.00
#
_symmetry.space_group_name_H-M   'P 1'
#
loop_
_entity.id
_entity.type
_entity.pdbx_description
1 polymer ?
#
loop_
_entity_poly.entity_id
_entity_poly.type
_entity_poly.pdbx_seq_one_letter_code
_entity_poly.pdbx_strand_id
1 'polypeptide(L)'
;MEENKRNKGRIIKLIIAGIVLSLIMSFLYKLGYIPFVGRFIAEKKLEAYASARLDRTDPVRVKYDWYNGIYYCSSYKQPVLRYQLRNNTIFDGDINEKVNTKTEEIYKSIADKFPSNIEIPKSIFMWTTMNADNYDVLAQRLYLLEVYNTADLMREESREMPARIGLDFISCLGDDYYITGIQLIYGDRNGMYEIAISPDTFKALEYKQMIKATKERTGRDLPESYFKWMEKNGFNM
;
A
#
# COMPACT_ATOMS: atom_id res chain seq x y z
N MET A 1 -3.39 -59.15 -9.37
CA MET A 1 -2.28 -58.19 -9.58
C MET A 1 -2.74 -56.88 -10.25
N GLU A 2 -3.69 -56.93 -11.20
CA GLU A 2 -4.26 -55.73 -11.84
C GLU A 2 -5.07 -54.82 -10.91
N GLU A 3 -5.83 -55.39 -9.97
CA GLU A 3 -6.63 -54.62 -9.01
C GLU A 3 -5.79 -53.72 -8.10
N ASN A 4 -4.60 -54.20 -7.72
CA ASN A 4 -3.65 -53.45 -6.90
C ASN A 4 -3.00 -52.29 -7.68
N LYS A 5 -2.76 -52.46 -9.00
CA LYS A 5 -2.33 -51.36 -9.89
C LYS A 5 -3.43 -50.31 -10.08
N ARG A 6 -4.70 -50.74 -10.22
CA ARG A 6 -5.86 -49.85 -10.38
C ARG A 6 -6.13 -49.02 -9.12
N ASN A 7 -5.99 -49.61 -7.94
CA ASN A 7 -6.11 -48.92 -6.65
C ASN A 7 -4.96 -47.92 -6.41
N LYS A 8 -3.71 -48.29 -6.72
CA LYS A 8 -2.57 -47.35 -6.67
C LYS A 8 -2.77 -46.17 -7.61
N GLY A 9 -3.24 -46.40 -8.85
CA GLY A 9 -3.53 -45.33 -9.80
C GLY A 9 -4.64 -44.38 -9.34
N ARG A 10 -5.68 -44.88 -8.65
CA ARG A 10 -6.72 -44.05 -8.03
C ARG A 10 -6.19 -43.19 -6.90
N ILE A 11 -5.37 -43.77 -6.02
CA ILE A 11 -4.75 -43.06 -4.90
C ILE A 11 -3.84 -41.93 -5.42
N ILE A 12 -3.00 -42.20 -6.41
CA ILE A 12 -2.13 -41.18 -7.03
C ILE A 12 -2.96 -40.03 -7.62
N LYS A 13 -4.06 -40.34 -8.32
CA LYS A 13 -4.96 -39.30 -8.86
C LYS A 13 -5.58 -38.42 -7.77
N LEU A 14 -6.00 -39.02 -6.65
CA LEU A 14 -6.54 -38.26 -5.51
C LEU A 14 -5.49 -37.35 -4.87
N ILE A 15 -4.25 -37.84 -4.70
CA ILE A 15 -3.14 -37.03 -4.19
C ILE A 15 -2.87 -35.84 -5.11
N ILE A 16 -2.76 -36.08 -6.43
CA ILE A 16 -2.54 -35.02 -7.42
C ILE A 16 -3.68 -33.99 -7.37
N ALA A 17 -4.94 -34.45 -7.32
CA ALA A 17 -6.09 -33.56 -7.23
C ALA A 17 -6.05 -32.70 -5.95
N GLY A 18 -5.67 -33.28 -4.81
CA GLY A 18 -5.49 -32.55 -3.55
C GLY A 18 -4.41 -31.48 -3.62
N ILE A 19 -3.26 -31.79 -4.23
CA ILE A 19 -2.16 -30.84 -4.44
C ILE A 19 -2.62 -29.69 -5.34
N VAL A 20 -3.27 -29.99 -6.47
CA VAL A 20 -3.78 -28.98 -7.40
C VAL A 20 -4.79 -28.06 -6.69
N LEU A 21 -5.72 -28.63 -5.91
CA LEU A 21 -6.69 -27.83 -5.14
C LEU A 21 -5.98 -26.93 -4.13
N SER A 22 -4.98 -27.43 -3.41
CA SER A 22 -4.20 -26.63 -2.46
C SER A 22 -3.46 -25.49 -3.14
N LEU A 23 -2.89 -25.71 -4.34
CA LEU A 23 -2.21 -24.67 -5.11
C LEU A 23 -3.20 -23.61 -5.59
N ILE A 24 -4.38 -24.01 -6.06
CA ILE A 24 -5.45 -23.08 -6.46
C ILE A 24 -5.88 -22.24 -5.25
N MET A 25 -6.15 -22.86 -4.11
CA MET A 25 -6.58 -22.12 -2.91
C MET A 25 -5.50 -21.17 -2.40
N SER A 26 -4.23 -21.59 -2.42
CA SER A 26 -3.08 -20.73 -2.09
C SER A 26 -2.96 -19.54 -3.05
N PHE A 27 -3.15 -19.77 -4.34
CA PHE A 27 -3.15 -18.72 -5.36
C PHE A 27 -4.30 -17.72 -5.15
N LEU A 28 -5.52 -18.21 -4.93
CA LEU A 28 -6.68 -17.36 -4.67
C LEU A 28 -6.47 -16.54 -3.39
N TYR A 29 -5.95 -17.15 -2.32
CA TYR A 29 -5.64 -16.45 -1.08
C TYR A 29 -4.61 -15.33 -1.29
N LYS A 30 -3.57 -15.56 -2.11
CA LYS A 30 -2.60 -14.51 -2.47
C LYS A 30 -3.23 -13.33 -3.21
N LEU A 31 -4.28 -13.58 -4.00
CA LEU A 31 -5.07 -12.53 -4.63
C LEU A 31 -5.98 -11.79 -3.65
N GLY A 32 -6.12 -12.25 -2.40
CA GLY A 32 -7.06 -11.70 -1.42
C GLY A 32 -8.46 -12.30 -1.53
N TYR A 33 -8.62 -13.41 -2.25
CA TYR A 33 -9.91 -14.05 -2.50
C TYR A 33 -9.96 -15.46 -1.92
N ILE A 34 -11.03 -15.80 -1.22
CA ILE A 34 -11.38 -17.19 -0.93
C ILE A 34 -12.83 -17.41 -1.38
N PRO A 35 -13.11 -18.36 -2.29
CA PRO A 35 -14.47 -18.65 -2.74
C PRO A 35 -15.42 -18.88 -1.57
N PHE A 36 -16.55 -18.16 -1.56
CA PHE A 36 -17.61 -18.18 -0.55
C PHE A 36 -17.19 -17.72 0.87
N VAL A 37 -16.14 -18.32 1.43
CA VAL A 37 -15.65 -18.05 2.79
C VAL A 37 -15.09 -16.64 2.92
N GLY A 38 -14.34 -16.15 1.92
CA GLY A 38 -13.77 -14.80 1.97
C GLY A 38 -14.85 -13.72 2.00
N ARG A 39 -15.97 -13.94 1.30
CA ARG A 39 -17.15 -13.08 1.35
C ARG A 39 -17.77 -13.07 2.75
N PHE A 40 -18.00 -14.26 3.34
CA PHE A 40 -18.57 -14.37 4.68
C PHE A 40 -17.71 -13.69 5.75
N ILE A 41 -16.38 -13.89 5.69
CA ILE A 41 -15.43 -13.22 6.58
C ILE A 41 -15.54 -11.70 6.41
N ALA A 42 -15.51 -11.21 5.17
CA ALA A 42 -15.60 -9.77 4.89
C ALA A 42 -16.91 -9.16 5.38
N GLU A 43 -18.05 -9.81 5.15
CA GLU A 43 -19.35 -9.37 5.68
C GLU A 43 -19.31 -9.28 7.21
N LYS A 44 -18.84 -10.32 7.91
CA LYS A 44 -18.76 -10.31 9.37
C LYS A 44 -17.80 -9.26 9.94
N LYS A 45 -16.64 -9.07 9.31
CA LYS A 45 -15.67 -8.05 9.72
C LYS A 45 -16.22 -6.64 9.55
N LEU A 46 -16.86 -6.37 8.41
CA LEU A 46 -17.45 -5.05 8.15
C LEU A 46 -18.71 -4.80 8.97
N GLU A 47 -19.55 -5.82 9.24
CA GLU A 47 -20.70 -5.71 10.17
C GLU A 47 -20.24 -5.33 11.57
N ALA A 48 -19.24 -6.05 12.10
CA ALA A 48 -18.70 -5.77 13.43
C ALA A 48 -18.14 -4.34 13.53
N TYR A 49 -17.41 -3.91 12.51
CA TYR A 49 -16.88 -2.55 12.44
C TYR A 49 -17.99 -1.50 12.35
N ALA A 50 -18.95 -1.68 11.44
CA ALA A 50 -20.04 -0.74 11.24
C ALA A 50 -20.90 -0.57 12.50
N SER A 51 -21.13 -1.66 13.23
CA SER A 51 -21.83 -1.63 14.52
C SER A 51 -21.02 -0.87 15.57
N ALA A 52 -19.73 -1.17 15.70
CA ALA A 52 -18.88 -0.61 16.75
C ALA A 52 -18.42 0.84 16.54
N ARG A 53 -18.31 1.31 15.28
CA ARG A 53 -17.73 2.63 14.94
C ARG A 53 -18.69 3.58 14.25
N LEU A 54 -19.74 3.07 13.61
CA LEU A 54 -20.68 3.87 12.83
C LEU A 54 -22.12 3.80 13.37
N ASP A 55 -22.34 3.09 14.48
CA ASP A 55 -23.66 2.81 15.06
C ASP A 55 -24.66 2.24 14.04
N ARG A 56 -24.17 1.41 13.10
CA ARG A 56 -24.99 0.77 12.06
C ARG A 56 -25.14 -0.72 12.31
N THR A 57 -26.39 -1.17 12.42
CA THR A 57 -26.72 -2.59 12.65
C THR A 57 -27.31 -3.29 11.43
N ASP A 58 -27.47 -2.58 10.31
CA ASP A 58 -28.00 -3.17 9.08
C ASP A 58 -27.05 -4.22 8.49
N PRO A 59 -27.57 -5.32 7.91
CA PRO A 59 -26.74 -6.35 7.30
C PRO A 59 -25.79 -5.80 6.23
N VAL A 60 -24.52 -6.18 6.29
CA VAL A 60 -23.53 -5.80 5.27
C VAL A 60 -23.49 -6.86 4.19
N ARG A 61 -23.58 -6.42 2.94
CA ARG A 61 -23.33 -7.23 1.76
C ARG A 61 -22.10 -6.73 1.06
N VAL A 62 -21.20 -7.63 0.70
CA VAL A 62 -19.96 -7.28 0.01
C VAL A 62 -19.92 -7.82 -1.42
N LYS A 63 -19.15 -7.14 -2.26
CA LYS A 63 -18.74 -7.62 -3.57
C LYS A 63 -17.22 -7.65 -3.62
N TYR A 64 -16.67 -8.58 -4.40
CA TYR A 64 -15.23 -8.67 -4.58
C TYR A 64 -14.80 -7.86 -5.79
N ASP A 65 -13.80 -7.00 -5.60
CA ASP A 65 -13.12 -6.27 -6.64
C ASP A 65 -11.85 -7.04 -7.03
N TRP A 66 -11.90 -7.66 -8.20
CA TRP A 66 -10.79 -8.45 -8.75
C TRP A 66 -9.58 -7.61 -9.12
N TYR A 67 -9.78 -6.35 -9.50
CA TYR A 67 -8.69 -5.47 -9.91
C TYR A 67 -7.85 -5.05 -8.71
N ASN A 68 -8.54 -4.69 -7.61
CA ASN A 68 -7.90 -4.20 -6.40
C ASN A 68 -7.65 -5.28 -5.33
N GLY A 69 -8.18 -6.49 -5.50
CA GLY A 69 -7.98 -7.61 -4.57
C GLY A 69 -8.64 -7.40 -3.21
N ILE A 70 -9.82 -6.77 -3.19
CA ILE A 70 -10.50 -6.32 -1.97
C ILE A 70 -11.99 -6.62 -2.01
N TYR A 71 -12.61 -6.79 -0.84
CA TYR A 71 -14.06 -6.83 -0.70
C TYR A 71 -14.56 -5.42 -0.39
N TYR A 72 -15.55 -4.91 -1.12
CA TYR A 72 -16.17 -3.62 -0.82
C TYR A 72 -17.62 -3.80 -0.37
N CYS A 73 -18.03 -2.99 0.60
CA CYS A 73 -19.42 -2.93 1.04
C CYS A 73 -20.29 -2.36 -0.09
N SER A 74 -21.36 -3.07 -0.41
CA SER A 74 -22.36 -2.68 -1.39
C SER A 74 -23.70 -2.28 -0.75
N SER A 75 -23.85 -2.50 0.56
CA SER A 75 -25.05 -2.10 1.32
C SER A 75 -25.13 -0.60 1.58
N TYR A 76 -23.98 0.09 1.67
CA TYR A 76 -23.93 1.50 2.05
C TYR A 76 -23.46 2.36 0.87
N LYS A 77 -24.11 3.51 0.67
CA LYS A 77 -23.61 4.52 -0.28
C LYS A 77 -22.36 5.22 0.28
N GLN A 78 -22.37 5.55 1.57
CA GLN A 78 -21.25 6.12 2.33
C GLN A 78 -21.35 5.73 3.83
N PRO A 79 -20.23 5.63 4.58
CA PRO A 79 -18.86 5.63 4.09
C PRO A 79 -18.57 4.47 3.15
N VAL A 80 -17.55 4.64 2.29
CA VAL A 80 -17.05 3.55 1.46
C VAL A 80 -16.24 2.61 2.36
N LEU A 81 -16.86 1.51 2.78
CA LEU A 81 -16.19 0.48 3.56
C LEU A 81 -15.60 -0.60 2.66
N ARG A 82 -14.34 -0.97 2.92
CA ARG A 82 -13.66 -2.05 2.20
C ARG A 82 -12.89 -2.92 3.20
N TYR A 83 -12.79 -4.20 2.90
CA TYR A 83 -12.04 -5.18 3.68
C TYR A 83 -11.02 -5.90 2.79
N GLN A 84 -9.78 -5.93 3.23
CA GLN A 84 -8.70 -6.65 2.56
C GLN A 84 -8.34 -7.91 3.34
N LEU A 85 -8.74 -9.06 2.78
CA LEU A 85 -8.58 -10.36 3.44
C LEU A 85 -7.12 -10.71 3.74
N ARG A 86 -6.20 -10.39 2.82
CA ARG A 86 -4.79 -10.76 2.92
C ARG A 86 -4.09 -10.18 4.15
N ASN A 87 -4.44 -8.94 4.49
CA ASN A 87 -3.78 -8.18 5.55
C ASN A 87 -4.70 -7.97 6.76
N ASN A 88 -5.94 -8.49 6.68
CA ASN A 88 -6.97 -8.35 7.70
C ASN A 88 -7.18 -6.87 8.09
N THR A 89 -7.35 -6.03 7.07
CA THR A 89 -7.52 -4.58 7.25
C THR A 89 -8.89 -4.10 6.77
N ILE A 90 -9.37 -3.04 7.40
CA ILE A 90 -10.57 -2.29 6.99
C ILE A 90 -10.13 -0.91 6.51
N PHE A 91 -10.66 -0.51 5.37
CA PHE A 91 -10.63 0.87 4.88
C PHE A 91 -12.00 1.48 5.13
N ASP A 92 -12.00 2.66 5.74
CA ASP A 92 -13.16 3.52 5.90
C ASP A 92 -12.87 4.86 5.19
N GLY A 93 -13.67 5.17 4.18
CA GLY A 93 -13.53 6.38 3.39
C GLY A 93 -13.57 7.66 4.21
N ASP A 94 -14.42 7.75 5.22
CA ASP A 94 -14.60 8.98 6.01
C ASP A 94 -13.40 9.18 6.95
N ILE A 95 -12.85 8.10 7.52
CA ILE A 95 -11.62 8.17 8.32
C ILE A 95 -10.45 8.57 7.43
N ASN A 96 -10.34 7.96 6.25
CA ASN A 96 -9.27 8.28 5.31
C ASN A 96 -9.33 9.75 4.88
N GLU A 97 -10.52 10.26 4.56
CA GLU A 97 -10.74 11.66 4.21
C GLU A 97 -10.31 12.59 5.35
N LYS A 98 -10.77 12.35 6.57
CA LYS A 98 -10.37 13.14 7.76
C LYS A 98 -8.86 13.19 7.95
N VAL A 99 -8.17 12.06 7.80
CA VAL A 99 -6.70 12.02 7.90
C VAL A 99 -6.06 12.85 6.79
N ASN A 100 -6.57 12.76 5.55
CA ASN A 100 -6.03 13.57 4.44
C ASN A 100 -6.26 15.06 4.65
N THR A 101 -7.45 15.48 5.09
CA THR A 101 -7.72 16.90 5.42
C THR A 101 -6.76 17.41 6.48
N LYS A 102 -6.59 16.68 7.60
CA LYS A 102 -5.62 17.05 8.65
C LYS A 102 -4.19 17.13 8.11
N THR A 103 -3.82 16.21 7.23
CA THR A 103 -2.48 16.18 6.61
C THR A 103 -2.27 17.39 5.70
N GLU A 104 -3.28 17.76 4.92
CA GLU A 104 -3.23 18.93 4.03
C GLU A 104 -3.04 20.24 4.80
N GLU A 105 -3.69 20.39 5.95
CA GLU A 105 -3.56 21.57 6.82
C GLU A 105 -2.12 21.79 7.31
N ILE A 106 -1.41 20.72 7.65
CA ILE A 106 -0.01 20.80 8.13
C ILE A 106 1.02 20.73 7.01
N TYR A 107 0.62 20.28 5.82
CA TYR A 107 1.52 19.95 4.72
C TYR A 107 2.46 21.09 4.34
N LYS A 108 1.93 22.30 4.20
CA LYS A 108 2.73 23.47 3.84
C LYS A 108 3.88 23.71 4.83
N SER A 109 3.60 23.58 6.13
CA SER A 109 4.61 23.75 7.18
C SER A 109 5.69 22.67 7.16
N ILE A 110 5.37 21.47 6.64
CA ILE A 110 6.34 20.40 6.45
C ILE A 110 7.18 20.68 5.21
N ALA A 111 6.55 21.03 4.09
CA ALA A 111 7.23 21.36 2.85
C ALA A 111 8.25 22.51 3.03
N ASP A 112 7.88 23.54 3.79
CA ASP A 112 8.75 24.69 4.09
C ASP A 112 9.99 24.35 4.94
N LYS A 113 10.05 23.16 5.57
CA LYS A 113 11.23 22.70 6.32
C LYS A 113 12.29 22.03 5.46
N PHE A 114 11.92 21.60 4.24
CA PHE A 114 12.89 20.97 3.34
C PHE A 114 13.83 22.02 2.74
N PRO A 115 15.10 21.67 2.51
CA PRO A 115 16.05 22.62 1.96
C PRO A 115 15.70 22.97 0.51
N SER A 116 16.12 24.15 0.06
CA SER A 116 15.72 24.72 -1.23
C SER A 116 16.13 23.91 -2.46
N ASN A 117 17.05 22.96 -2.32
CA ASN A 117 17.44 22.03 -3.38
C ASN A 117 16.46 20.86 -3.54
N ILE A 118 15.55 20.64 -2.60
CA ILE A 118 14.53 19.59 -2.64
C ILE A 118 13.19 20.20 -3.03
N GLU A 119 12.70 19.83 -4.22
CA GLU A 119 11.34 20.11 -4.65
C GLU A 119 10.43 18.98 -4.14
N ILE A 120 9.53 19.29 -3.20
CA ILE A 120 8.49 18.40 -2.69
C ILE A 120 7.22 18.57 -3.57
N PRO A 121 6.36 17.54 -3.75
CA PRO A 121 5.16 17.66 -4.58
C PRO A 121 4.20 18.77 -4.16
N LYS A 122 3.18 19.08 -4.97
CA LYS A 122 2.17 20.10 -4.61
C LYS A 122 1.20 19.62 -3.53
N SER A 123 1.01 18.31 -3.44
CA SER A 123 0.16 17.68 -2.45
C SER A 123 0.69 16.28 -2.16
N ILE A 124 0.27 15.74 -1.03
CA ILE A 124 0.51 14.35 -0.63
C ILE A 124 -0.82 13.68 -0.34
N PHE A 125 -0.79 12.36 -0.28
CA PHE A 125 -1.96 11.57 0.07
C PHE A 125 -1.60 10.53 1.11
N MET A 126 -2.51 10.32 2.05
CA MET A 126 -2.46 9.30 3.07
C MET A 126 -3.49 8.23 2.76
N TRP A 127 -3.07 6.98 2.62
CA TRP A 127 -3.99 5.84 2.62
C TRP A 127 -4.04 5.22 4.02
N THR A 128 -5.18 5.38 4.69
CA THR A 128 -5.38 4.91 6.07
C THR A 128 -6.26 3.67 6.10
N THR A 129 -5.77 2.65 6.81
CA THR A 129 -6.52 1.44 7.13
C THR A 129 -6.38 1.10 8.60
N MET A 130 -7.25 0.23 9.10
CA MET A 130 -7.26 -0.26 10.47
C MET A 130 -7.14 -1.77 10.48
N ASN A 131 -6.58 -2.34 11.55
CA ASN A 131 -6.63 -3.77 11.79
C ASN A 131 -8.09 -4.20 12.06
N ALA A 132 -8.56 -5.27 11.42
CA ALA A 132 -9.95 -5.72 11.53
C ALA A 132 -10.27 -6.52 12.80
N ASP A 133 -9.25 -6.86 13.61
CA ASP A 133 -9.38 -7.40 14.97
C ASP A 133 -9.21 -6.33 16.05
N ASN A 134 -8.58 -5.20 15.75
CA ASN A 134 -8.39 -4.08 16.67
C ASN A 134 -8.41 -2.74 15.92
N TYR A 135 -9.54 -2.04 16.01
CA TYR A 135 -9.77 -0.80 15.24
C TYR A 135 -8.92 0.39 15.68
N ASP A 136 -8.25 0.32 16.83
CA ASP A 136 -7.33 1.38 17.29
C ASP A 136 -5.94 1.24 16.66
N VAL A 137 -5.63 0.10 16.04
CA VAL A 137 -4.34 -0.13 15.36
C VAL A 137 -4.45 0.30 13.90
N LEU A 138 -3.84 1.44 13.59
CA LEU A 138 -3.80 2.00 12.25
C LEU A 138 -2.64 1.44 11.42
N ALA A 139 -2.82 1.46 10.11
CA ALA A 139 -1.78 1.24 9.12
C ALA A 139 -1.93 2.33 8.07
N GLN A 140 -0.94 3.22 8.00
CA GLN A 140 -0.99 4.38 7.12
C GLN A 140 0.14 4.32 6.09
N ARG A 141 -0.21 4.52 4.82
CA ARG A 141 0.72 4.64 3.72
C ARG A 141 0.79 6.07 3.22
N LEU A 142 1.98 6.65 3.27
CA LEU A 142 2.28 7.97 2.71
C LEU A 142 2.57 7.86 1.20
N TYR A 143 1.97 8.72 0.39
CA TYR A 143 2.26 8.86 -1.04
C TYR A 143 2.97 10.19 -1.30
N LEU A 144 4.23 10.09 -1.70
CA LEU A 144 5.16 11.19 -1.95
C LEU A 144 5.77 11.03 -3.36
N LEU A 145 5.00 11.36 -4.39
CA LEU A 145 5.19 10.82 -5.76
C LEU A 145 5.99 11.68 -6.74
N GLU A 146 6.41 12.90 -6.37
CA GLU A 146 7.17 13.78 -7.26
C GLU A 146 8.16 14.61 -6.46
N VAL A 147 9.18 13.95 -5.90
CA VAL A 147 10.27 14.62 -5.20
C VAL A 147 11.44 14.79 -6.17
N TYR A 148 11.98 15.99 -6.28
CA TYR A 148 13.18 16.23 -7.06
C TYR A 148 14.29 16.89 -6.26
N ASN A 149 15.54 16.65 -6.64
CA ASN A 149 16.70 17.17 -5.95
C ASN A 149 17.73 17.74 -6.93
N THR A 150 18.04 19.02 -6.78
CA THR A 150 19.01 19.73 -7.63
C THR A 150 20.45 19.66 -7.12
N ALA A 151 20.70 19.00 -5.98
CA ALA A 151 22.04 18.83 -5.45
C ALA A 151 22.95 18.03 -6.40
N ASP A 152 24.22 18.40 -6.44
CA ASP A 152 25.25 17.62 -7.11
C ASP A 152 25.64 16.42 -6.22
N LEU A 153 25.02 15.27 -6.51
CA LEU A 153 25.22 14.02 -5.78
C LEU A 153 26.02 13.02 -6.61
N MET A 154 26.76 12.16 -5.92
CA MET A 154 27.23 10.91 -6.48
C MET A 154 26.06 9.92 -6.65
N ARG A 155 26.18 8.97 -7.58
CA ARG A 155 25.12 8.00 -7.86
C ARG A 155 24.76 7.14 -6.65
N GLU A 156 25.73 6.79 -5.83
CA GLU A 156 25.53 6.06 -4.58
C GLU A 156 24.67 6.87 -3.60
N GLU A 157 24.89 8.18 -3.50
CA GLU A 157 24.12 9.08 -2.64
C GLU A 157 22.70 9.24 -3.15
N SER A 158 22.51 9.39 -4.46
CA SER A 158 21.19 9.43 -5.11
C SER A 158 20.31 8.25 -4.74
N ARG A 159 20.90 7.06 -4.60
CA ARG A 159 20.16 5.85 -4.19
C ARG A 159 19.71 5.88 -2.73
N GLU A 160 20.40 6.61 -1.87
CA GLU A 160 20.06 6.72 -0.44
C GLU A 160 19.08 7.86 -0.15
N MET A 161 19.09 8.91 -0.95
CA MET A 161 18.26 10.11 -0.76
C MET A 161 16.76 9.84 -0.60
N PRO A 162 16.11 8.96 -1.39
CA PRO A 162 14.69 8.66 -1.21
C PRO A 162 14.37 8.18 0.22
N ALA A 163 15.22 7.32 0.78
CA ALA A 163 15.01 6.79 2.13
C ALA A 163 15.20 7.87 3.20
N ARG A 164 16.20 8.75 3.02
CA ARG A 164 16.46 9.88 3.93
C ARG A 164 15.29 10.88 3.92
N ILE A 165 14.91 11.35 2.74
CA ILE A 165 13.78 12.27 2.55
C ILE A 165 12.50 11.67 3.12
N GLY A 166 12.23 10.39 2.84
CA GLY A 166 11.05 9.73 3.35
C GLY A 166 10.98 9.70 4.88
N LEU A 167 12.10 9.43 5.57
CA LEU A 167 12.15 9.46 7.03
C LEU A 167 12.07 10.87 7.60
N ASP A 168 12.74 11.85 6.98
CA ASP A 168 12.67 13.25 7.41
C ASP A 168 11.23 13.77 7.30
N PHE A 169 10.54 13.39 6.23
CA PHE A 169 9.13 13.72 6.02
C PHE A 169 8.24 13.10 7.09
N ILE A 170 8.44 11.81 7.37
CA ILE A 170 7.71 11.09 8.43
C ILE A 170 7.97 11.73 9.80
N SER A 171 9.22 12.08 10.10
CA SER A 171 9.57 12.78 11.34
C SER A 171 8.90 14.14 11.44
N CYS A 172 8.68 14.84 10.33
CA CYS A 172 8.00 16.13 10.31
C CYS A 172 6.48 16.03 10.49
N LEU A 173 5.86 14.90 10.13
CA LEU A 173 4.44 14.63 10.40
C LEU A 173 4.17 14.50 11.91
N GLY A 174 5.14 13.98 12.67
CA GLY A 174 5.05 13.79 14.11
C GLY A 174 4.26 12.56 14.54
N ASP A 175 4.13 12.38 15.86
CA ASP A 175 3.63 11.15 16.50
C ASP A 175 2.13 10.90 16.28
N ASP A 176 1.39 11.89 15.77
CA ASP A 176 -0.01 11.76 15.40
C ASP A 176 -0.23 10.84 14.19
N TYR A 177 0.83 10.48 13.48
CA TYR A 177 0.81 9.66 12.27
C TYR A 177 1.62 8.39 12.46
N TYR A 178 0.97 7.25 12.21
CA TYR A 178 1.60 5.94 12.29
C TYR A 178 1.90 5.40 10.89
N ILE A 179 3.00 5.90 10.33
CA ILE A 179 3.43 5.57 8.96
C ILE A 179 4.10 4.19 8.93
N THR A 180 3.38 3.22 8.39
CA THR A 180 3.83 1.82 8.28
C THR A 180 4.11 1.41 6.83
N GLY A 181 3.77 2.27 5.88
CA GLY A 181 4.01 2.10 4.45
C GLY A 181 4.34 3.42 3.76
N ILE A 182 4.99 3.34 2.61
CA ILE A 182 5.30 4.53 1.80
C ILE A 182 5.33 4.18 0.31
N GLN A 183 4.88 5.10 -0.52
CA GLN A 183 5.25 5.17 -1.93
C GLN A 183 5.96 6.49 -2.18
N LEU A 184 7.24 6.43 -2.51
CA LEU A 184 8.07 7.60 -2.75
C LEU A 184 8.70 7.49 -4.13
N ILE A 185 8.55 8.52 -4.94
CA ILE A 185 9.22 8.64 -6.24
C ILE A 185 10.11 9.88 -6.17
N TYR A 186 11.39 9.67 -6.41
CA TYR A 186 12.45 10.65 -6.30
C TYR A 186 13.21 10.76 -7.62
N GLY A 187 13.66 11.95 -7.98
CA GLY A 187 14.55 12.16 -9.12
C GLY A 187 15.65 13.16 -8.81
N ASP A 188 16.83 12.92 -9.35
CA ASP A 188 17.92 13.89 -9.42
C ASP A 188 18.65 13.74 -10.77
N ARG A 189 19.76 14.45 -10.96
CA ARG A 189 20.50 14.39 -12.23
C ARG A 189 21.00 12.98 -12.60
N ASN A 190 21.15 12.08 -11.63
CA ASN A 190 21.68 10.74 -11.84
C ASN A 190 20.60 9.72 -12.20
N GLY A 191 19.31 10.06 -12.04
CA GLY A 191 18.18 9.19 -12.38
C GLY A 191 16.98 9.36 -11.47
N MET A 192 15.97 8.52 -11.70
CA MET A 192 14.81 8.40 -10.81
C MET A 192 14.83 7.10 -10.01
N TYR A 193 14.30 7.16 -8.80
CA TYR A 193 14.27 6.08 -7.84
C TYR A 193 12.88 5.99 -7.21
N GLU A 194 12.45 4.76 -6.91
CA GLU A 194 11.17 4.49 -6.28
C GLU A 194 11.33 3.60 -5.05
N ILE A 195 10.63 3.97 -3.98
CA ILE A 195 10.37 3.12 -2.82
C ILE A 195 8.89 2.79 -2.81
N ALA A 196 8.55 1.50 -2.74
CA ALA A 196 7.19 1.04 -2.56
C ALA A 196 7.13 -0.01 -1.45
N ILE A 197 6.61 0.39 -0.27
CA ILE A 197 6.42 -0.47 0.89
C ILE A 197 4.94 -0.41 1.29
N SER A 198 4.31 -1.57 1.36
CA SER A 198 2.92 -1.72 1.80
C SER A 198 2.79 -1.52 3.32
N PRO A 199 1.68 -0.96 3.82
CA PRO A 199 1.46 -0.68 5.25
C PRO A 199 1.15 -1.93 6.10
N ASP A 200 1.06 -3.09 5.45
CA ASP A 200 0.53 -4.38 5.92
C ASP A 200 1.20 -4.95 7.17
N THR A 201 2.39 -4.48 7.53
CA THR A 201 3.12 -5.01 8.69
C THR A 201 2.70 -4.39 10.01
N PHE A 202 1.95 -3.27 9.98
CA PHE A 202 1.63 -2.47 11.15
C PHE A 202 2.86 -2.06 11.99
N LYS A 203 4.04 -2.05 11.39
CA LYS A 203 5.31 -1.63 12.01
C LYS A 203 5.76 -0.32 11.38
N ALA A 204 6.28 0.57 12.22
CA ALA A 204 6.91 1.79 11.75
C ALA A 204 8.01 1.47 10.72
N LEU A 205 8.14 2.33 9.71
CA LEU A 205 9.15 2.18 8.69
C LEU A 205 10.55 2.42 9.25
N GLU A 206 11.49 1.56 8.87
CA GLU A 206 12.90 1.72 9.21
C GLU A 206 13.74 2.09 7.99
N TYR A 207 14.80 2.87 8.19
CA TYR A 207 15.74 3.27 7.13
C TYR A 207 16.24 2.09 6.29
N LYS A 208 16.67 1.00 6.95
CA LYS A 208 17.20 -0.19 6.27
C LYS A 208 16.16 -0.84 5.36
N GLN A 209 14.89 -0.80 5.74
CA GLN A 209 13.80 -1.32 4.92
C GLN A 209 13.59 -0.46 3.68
N MET A 210 13.60 0.87 3.84
CA MET A 210 13.46 1.83 2.75
C MET A 210 14.60 1.74 1.73
N ILE A 211 15.85 1.66 2.20
CA ILE A 211 17.02 1.45 1.32
C ILE A 211 16.90 0.14 0.55
N LYS A 212 16.56 -0.96 1.22
CA LYS A 212 16.38 -2.27 0.57
C LYS A 212 15.27 -2.25 -0.49
N ALA A 213 14.21 -1.47 -0.25
CA ALA A 213 13.09 -1.33 -1.17
C ALA A 213 13.35 -0.33 -2.32
N THR A 214 14.42 0.47 -2.25
CA THR A 214 14.73 1.47 -3.26
C THR A 214 15.19 0.82 -4.56
N LYS A 215 14.53 1.18 -5.66
CA LYS A 215 14.84 0.72 -7.01
C LYS A 215 15.01 1.90 -7.95
N GLU A 216 16.03 1.86 -8.80
CA GLU A 216 16.17 2.79 -9.91
C GLU A 216 15.10 2.51 -10.97
N ARG A 217 14.50 3.56 -11.51
CA ARG A 217 13.59 3.49 -12.65
C ARG A 217 14.38 3.60 -13.94
N THR A 218 14.11 2.72 -14.90
CA THR A 218 14.90 2.61 -16.13
C THR A 218 14.07 2.87 -17.38
N GLY A 219 14.65 3.60 -18.35
CA GLY A 219 14.14 3.69 -19.72
C GLY A 219 12.70 4.20 -19.82
N ARG A 220 11.78 3.33 -20.26
CA ARG A 220 10.36 3.65 -20.55
C ARG A 220 9.52 4.00 -19.32
N ASP A 221 10.03 3.76 -18.12
CA ASP A 221 9.32 4.04 -16.86
C ASP A 221 9.56 5.46 -16.33
N LEU A 222 10.39 6.25 -17.03
CA LEU A 222 10.62 7.65 -16.72
C LEU A 222 9.48 8.51 -17.27
N PRO A 223 8.77 9.28 -16.42
CA PRO A 223 7.68 10.14 -16.85
C PRO A 223 8.22 11.39 -17.56
N GLU A 224 7.41 11.96 -18.46
CA GLU A 224 7.70 13.22 -19.14
C GLU A 224 7.99 14.38 -18.17
N SER A 225 7.36 14.37 -16.99
CA SER A 225 7.57 15.37 -15.94
C SER A 225 9.02 15.42 -15.45
N TYR A 226 9.70 14.28 -15.38
CA TYR A 226 11.10 14.23 -14.99
C TYR A 226 12.02 14.84 -16.05
N PHE A 227 11.76 14.55 -17.34
CA PHE A 227 12.54 15.14 -18.43
C PHE A 227 12.36 16.67 -18.51
N LYS A 228 11.12 17.15 -18.32
CA LYS A 228 10.85 18.59 -18.22
C LYS A 228 11.58 19.23 -17.04
N TRP A 229 11.64 18.54 -15.91
CA TRP A 229 12.36 19.01 -14.74
C TRP A 229 13.89 19.04 -14.97
N MET A 230 14.47 18.03 -15.62
CA MET A 230 15.89 18.01 -15.99
C MET A 230 16.26 19.19 -16.91
N GLU A 231 15.45 19.40 -17.96
CA GLU A 231 15.64 20.51 -18.91
C GLU A 231 15.57 21.88 -18.21
N LYS A 232 14.54 22.09 -17.38
CA LYS A 232 14.36 23.33 -16.60
C LYS A 232 15.57 23.65 -15.72
N ASN A 233 16.25 22.62 -15.20
CA ASN A 233 17.39 22.76 -14.30
C ASN A 233 18.75 22.67 -15.01
N GLY A 234 18.77 22.60 -16.35
CA GLY A 234 20.01 22.56 -17.14
C GLY A 234 20.82 21.27 -16.97
N PHE A 235 20.17 20.18 -16.55
CA PHE A 235 20.82 18.88 -16.47
C PHE A 235 20.79 18.20 -17.84
N ASN A 236 21.98 17.94 -18.38
CA ASN A 236 22.13 17.20 -19.62
C ASN A 236 21.89 15.71 -19.38
N MET A 237 21.15 15.05 -20.29
CA MET A 237 21.07 13.60 -20.35
C MET A 237 22.36 12.97 -20.88
#